data_AF-A0A2V7EG89-F1
#
_entry.id   AF-A0A2V7EG89-F1
#
_cell.length_a   1.000
_cell.length_b   1.000
_cell.length_c   1.000
_cell.angle_alpha   90.00
_cell.angle_beta   90.00
_cell.angle_gamma   90.00
#
_symmetry.space_group_name_H-M   'P 1'
#
loop_
_entity.id
_entity.type
_entity.pdbx_description
1 polymer ?
#
loop_
_entity_poly.entity_id
_entity_poly.type
_entity_poly.pdbx_seq_one_letter_code
_entity_poly.pdbx_strand_id
1 'polypeptide(L)'
;MLRSLRSQRQTARVSIEREPLLTAGIGLMLVQYVESETAWIPSAVKGTTNGAVAASEAAKLGVPWGVSVWCDLEGVKPGTPAQKVIDYCNSWHAAVSGGGYVPGVYVGYHAGLTPTQLYRSLRFTHYWGAYNLNTDQYPAVRGLQMKQLRPARKDVVPNFGIDFQIDKISADALGGRPTLLALEGWPELP
;
A
#
# COMPACT_ATOMS: atom_id res chain seq x y z
N MET A 1 -2.12 -14.79 -37.86
CA MET A 1 -2.69 -15.02 -36.52
C MET A 1 -1.53 -15.18 -35.51
N LEU A 2 -0.88 -14.08 -35.12
CA LEU A 2 0.12 -14.07 -34.04
C LEU A 2 -0.50 -13.30 -32.87
N ARG A 3 -1.17 -14.01 -31.97
CA ARG A 3 -1.47 -13.46 -30.64
C ARG A 3 -0.15 -13.35 -29.89
N SER A 4 0.15 -12.15 -29.41
CA SER A 4 1.39 -11.77 -28.74
C SER A 4 1.73 -12.72 -27.58
N LEU A 5 2.70 -13.60 -27.79
CA LEU A 5 3.28 -14.48 -26.77
C LEU A 5 3.92 -13.71 -25.60
N ARG A 6 4.19 -12.40 -25.75
CA ARG A 6 4.69 -11.53 -24.68
C ARG A 6 3.58 -11.18 -23.67
N SER A 7 2.34 -10.98 -24.13
CA SER A 7 1.19 -10.71 -23.25
C SER A 7 0.86 -11.92 -22.38
N GLN A 8 0.87 -13.13 -22.96
CA GLN A 8 0.53 -14.36 -22.23
C GLN A 8 1.56 -14.74 -21.16
N ARG A 9 2.86 -14.48 -21.40
CA ARG A 9 3.93 -14.77 -20.44
C ARG A 9 3.91 -13.87 -19.21
N GLN A 10 3.39 -12.65 -19.31
CA GLN A 10 3.33 -11.70 -18.20
C GLN A 10 2.10 -11.92 -17.31
N THR A 11 0.94 -12.25 -17.89
CA THR A 11 -0.23 -12.72 -17.14
C THR A 11 -0.01 -14.07 -16.46
N ALA A 12 0.82 -14.97 -17.02
CA ALA A 12 1.08 -16.30 -16.47
C ALA A 12 2.00 -16.32 -15.23
N ARG A 13 2.87 -15.30 -15.04
CA ARG A 13 3.75 -15.22 -13.85
C ARG A 13 3.00 -14.75 -12.60
N VAL A 14 1.97 -13.94 -12.81
CA VAL A 14 1.15 -13.30 -11.78
C VAL A 14 0.17 -14.26 -11.09
N SER A 15 -0.42 -15.17 -11.86
CA SER A 15 -1.33 -16.20 -11.34
C SER A 15 -0.60 -17.29 -10.53
N ILE A 16 0.72 -17.42 -10.69
CA ILE A 16 1.51 -18.48 -10.04
C ILE A 16 1.70 -18.26 -8.54
N GLU A 17 1.86 -17.03 -8.07
CA GLU A 17 2.07 -16.77 -6.63
C GLU A 17 0.74 -16.52 -5.90
N ARG A 18 -0.21 -15.85 -6.57
CA ARG A 18 -1.50 -15.49 -5.96
C ARG A 18 -2.30 -16.72 -5.51
N GLU A 19 -2.50 -17.69 -6.41
CA GLU A 19 -3.39 -18.82 -6.13
C GLU A 19 -2.88 -19.73 -5.01
N PRO A 20 -1.59 -20.13 -4.96
CA PRO A 20 -1.07 -20.90 -3.85
C PRO A 20 -1.17 -20.18 -2.50
N LEU A 21 -0.93 -18.86 -2.46
CA LEU A 21 -1.05 -18.07 -1.23
C LEU A 21 -2.48 -18.05 -0.72
N LEU A 22 -3.45 -17.73 -1.59
CA LEU A 22 -4.86 -17.72 -1.23
C LEU A 22 -5.35 -19.12 -0.80
N THR A 23 -4.93 -20.17 -1.51
CA THR A 23 -5.25 -21.57 -1.15
C THR A 23 -4.64 -21.97 0.20
N ALA A 24 -3.47 -21.43 0.54
CA ALA A 24 -2.78 -21.69 1.80
C ALA A 24 -3.35 -20.92 3.00
N GLY A 25 -4.40 -20.11 2.83
CA GLY A 25 -4.93 -19.31 3.93
C GLY A 25 -4.25 -17.94 4.10
N ILE A 26 -3.51 -17.46 3.09
CA ILE A 26 -2.79 -16.17 3.15
C ILE A 26 -3.53 -15.09 2.34
N GLY A 27 -4.04 -14.07 3.03
CA GLY A 27 -4.70 -12.92 2.40
C GLY A 27 -3.69 -11.94 1.81
N LEU A 28 -4.08 -11.24 0.75
CA LEU A 28 -3.19 -10.38 -0.03
C LEU A 28 -3.66 -8.91 -0.02
N MET A 29 -2.71 -7.99 0.12
CA MET A 29 -2.89 -6.58 -0.21
C MET A 29 -1.77 -6.17 -1.17
N LEU A 30 -2.02 -5.11 -1.94
CA LEU A 30 -1.05 -4.62 -2.91
C LEU A 30 -0.39 -3.34 -2.41
N VAL A 31 0.91 -3.21 -2.64
CA VAL A 31 1.65 -1.97 -2.41
C VAL A 31 2.34 -1.56 -3.71
N GLN A 32 2.22 -0.28 -4.05
CA GLN A 32 3.10 0.32 -5.04
C GLN A 32 4.32 0.87 -4.30
N TYR A 33 5.47 0.25 -4.53
CA TYR A 33 6.74 0.64 -3.90
C TYR A 33 7.20 2.04 -4.33
N VAL A 34 8.04 2.64 -3.50
CA VAL A 34 8.59 3.99 -3.68
C VAL A 34 9.27 4.17 -5.06
N GLU A 35 9.19 5.39 -5.62
CA GLU A 35 9.80 5.70 -6.93
C GLU A 35 11.33 5.64 -6.90
N SER A 36 11.94 5.89 -5.74
CA SER A 36 13.40 5.84 -5.56
C SER A 36 13.75 5.55 -4.11
N GLU A 37 14.73 4.66 -3.91
CA GLU A 37 15.29 4.31 -2.60
C GLU A 37 16.18 5.43 -2.02
N THR A 38 16.56 6.42 -2.83
CA THR A 38 17.46 7.51 -2.38
C THR A 38 16.69 8.80 -2.08
N ALA A 39 16.06 9.37 -3.11
CA ALA A 39 15.19 10.52 -2.97
C ALA A 39 14.34 10.71 -4.23
N TRP A 40 13.10 11.15 -4.07
CA TRP A 40 12.23 11.52 -5.19
C TRP A 40 11.47 12.81 -4.91
N ILE A 41 11.01 13.47 -5.98
CA ILE A 41 10.22 14.70 -5.91
C ILE A 41 8.80 14.40 -6.42
N PRO A 42 7.78 14.50 -5.55
CA PRO A 42 6.38 14.32 -5.92
C PRO A 42 5.85 15.46 -6.79
N SER A 43 4.83 15.12 -7.59
CA SER A 43 3.99 16.09 -8.30
C SER A 43 2.61 15.48 -8.55
N ALA A 44 1.60 16.32 -8.80
CA ALA A 44 0.26 15.85 -9.17
C ALA A 44 0.28 14.90 -10.37
N VAL A 45 1.07 15.23 -11.41
CA VAL A 45 1.20 14.41 -12.63
C VAL A 45 1.77 13.03 -12.31
N LYS A 46 2.82 12.96 -11.48
CA LYS A 46 3.36 11.69 -11.02
C LYS A 46 2.34 10.89 -10.22
N GLY A 47 1.56 11.55 -9.35
CA GLY A 47 0.52 10.91 -8.56
C GLY A 47 -0.51 10.22 -9.46
N THR A 48 -1.00 10.93 -10.48
CA THR A 48 -1.93 10.36 -11.47
C THR A 48 -1.33 9.18 -12.21
N THR A 49 -0.11 9.33 -12.74
CA THR A 49 0.55 8.27 -13.51
C THR A 49 0.80 7.03 -12.67
N ASN A 50 1.38 7.19 -11.48
CA ASN A 50 1.72 6.09 -10.59
C ASN A 50 0.43 5.38 -10.11
N GLY A 51 -0.58 6.14 -9.67
CA GLY A 51 -1.85 5.57 -9.22
C GLY A 51 -2.59 4.82 -10.34
N ALA A 52 -2.54 5.32 -11.58
CA ALA A 52 -3.10 4.62 -12.73
C ALA A 52 -2.35 3.32 -13.03
N VAL A 53 -1.03 3.29 -12.88
CA VAL A 53 -0.22 2.06 -12.97
C VAL A 53 -0.62 1.09 -11.87
N ALA A 54 -0.71 1.52 -10.61
CA ALA A 54 -1.10 0.66 -9.49
C ALA A 54 -2.48 0.03 -9.71
N ALA A 55 -3.48 0.81 -10.14
CA ALA A 55 -4.82 0.30 -10.46
C ALA A 55 -4.81 -0.67 -11.66
N SER A 56 -4.08 -0.34 -12.72
CA SER A 56 -3.93 -1.22 -13.89
C SER A 56 -3.27 -2.55 -13.52
N GLU A 57 -2.20 -2.53 -12.71
CA GLU A 57 -1.55 -3.76 -12.26
C GLU A 57 -2.48 -4.56 -11.35
N ALA A 58 -3.18 -3.94 -10.39
CA ALA A 58 -4.18 -4.62 -9.58
C ALA A 58 -5.25 -5.34 -10.43
N ALA A 59 -5.71 -4.70 -11.51
CA ALA A 59 -6.67 -5.31 -12.44
C ALA A 59 -6.06 -6.50 -13.21
N LYS A 60 -4.81 -6.38 -13.67
CA LYS A 60 -4.08 -7.48 -14.34
C LYS A 60 -3.81 -8.66 -13.39
N LEU A 61 -3.61 -8.37 -12.11
CA LEU A 61 -3.50 -9.36 -11.03
C LEU A 61 -4.87 -9.97 -10.68
N GLY A 62 -5.95 -9.58 -11.35
CA GLY A 62 -7.31 -10.08 -11.11
C GLY A 62 -7.83 -9.76 -9.72
N VAL A 63 -7.34 -8.67 -9.11
CA VAL A 63 -7.80 -8.22 -7.79
C VAL A 63 -9.19 -7.57 -7.96
N PRO A 64 -10.20 -8.03 -7.22
CA PRO A 64 -11.54 -7.46 -7.28
C PRO A 64 -11.57 -6.05 -6.70
N TRP A 65 -12.62 -5.31 -7.05
CA TRP A 65 -12.89 -4.00 -6.46
C TRP A 65 -13.06 -4.10 -4.95
N GLY A 66 -12.76 -3.00 -4.25
CA GLY A 66 -12.84 -2.92 -2.80
C GLY A 66 -11.58 -3.38 -2.04
N VAL A 67 -10.64 -4.09 -2.68
CA VAL A 67 -9.37 -4.46 -2.04
C VAL A 67 -8.48 -3.22 -1.85
N SER A 68 -7.76 -3.18 -0.73
CA SER A 68 -6.84 -2.09 -0.42
C SER A 68 -5.57 -2.13 -1.28
N VAL A 69 -5.19 -0.96 -1.81
CA VAL A 69 -3.94 -0.73 -2.54
C VAL A 69 -3.20 0.41 -1.85
N TRP A 70 -1.93 0.18 -1.49
CA TRP A 70 -1.12 1.08 -0.68
C TRP A 70 -0.15 1.89 -1.52
N CYS A 71 -0.18 3.22 -1.35
CA CYS A 71 0.85 4.13 -1.82
C CYS A 71 1.99 4.17 -0.80
N ASP A 72 3.19 3.79 -1.22
CA ASP A 72 4.39 3.97 -0.41
C ASP A 72 4.83 5.45 -0.41
N LEU A 73 4.67 6.14 0.73
CA LEU A 73 5.11 7.52 0.94
C LEU A 73 6.31 7.54 1.89
N GLU A 74 7.49 7.32 1.32
CA GLU A 74 8.77 7.46 2.01
C GLU A 74 9.85 8.01 1.08
N GLY A 75 10.96 8.50 1.62
CA GLY A 75 12.09 8.97 0.82
C GLY A 75 11.80 10.22 -0.02
N VAL A 76 10.80 11.04 0.34
CA VAL A 76 10.60 12.34 -0.34
C VAL A 76 11.82 13.21 -0.10
N LYS A 77 12.35 13.83 -1.16
CA LYS A 77 13.54 14.68 -1.09
C LYS A 77 13.35 15.77 -0.02
N PRO A 78 14.27 15.89 0.97
CA PRO A 78 14.20 16.94 1.98
C PRO A 78 14.09 18.34 1.38
N GLY A 79 13.27 19.19 2.00
CA GLY A 79 12.97 20.54 1.50
C GLY A 79 11.91 20.59 0.39
N THR A 80 11.35 19.45 -0.04
CA THR A 80 10.18 19.45 -0.92
C THR A 80 9.00 20.14 -0.22
N PRO A 81 8.32 21.10 -0.87
CA PRO A 81 7.14 21.74 -0.29
C PRO A 81 6.03 20.71 0.00
N ALA A 82 5.43 20.78 1.19
CA ALA A 82 4.35 19.87 1.61
C ALA A 82 3.19 19.81 0.60
N GLN A 83 2.88 20.94 -0.07
CA GLN A 83 1.83 20.98 -1.10
C GLN A 83 2.10 20.02 -2.26
N LYS A 84 3.36 19.88 -2.71
CA LYS A 84 3.69 18.92 -3.79
C LYS A 84 3.43 17.47 -3.38
N VAL A 85 3.68 17.16 -2.10
CA VAL A 85 3.40 15.84 -1.54
C VAL A 85 1.89 15.60 -1.47
N ILE A 86 1.14 16.57 -0.96
CA ILE A 86 -0.33 16.54 -0.90
C ILE A 86 -0.93 16.34 -2.30
N ASP A 87 -0.45 17.09 -3.29
CA ASP A 87 -0.93 17.01 -4.67
C ASP A 87 -0.66 15.63 -5.27
N TYR A 88 0.53 15.07 -5.07
CA TYR A 88 0.85 13.70 -5.49
C TYR A 88 -0.08 12.68 -4.85
N CYS A 89 -0.19 12.71 -3.52
CA CYS A 89 -0.98 11.78 -2.73
C CYS A 89 -2.47 11.80 -3.15
N ASN A 90 -3.04 12.99 -3.34
CA ASN A 90 -4.44 13.14 -3.71
C ASN A 90 -4.72 12.74 -5.17
N SER A 91 -3.80 13.01 -6.10
CA SER A 91 -3.89 12.51 -7.48
C SER A 91 -3.76 10.99 -7.55
N TRP A 92 -2.83 10.41 -6.78
CA TRP A 92 -2.67 8.95 -6.68
C TRP A 92 -3.93 8.29 -6.13
N HIS A 93 -4.44 8.83 -5.02
CA HIS A 93 -5.71 8.38 -4.42
C HIS A 93 -6.85 8.40 -5.46
N ALA A 94 -7.00 9.50 -6.20
CA ALA A 94 -8.06 9.63 -7.19
C ALA A 94 -7.95 8.59 -8.30
N ALA A 95 -6.74 8.33 -8.81
CA ALA A 95 -6.51 7.32 -9.85
C ALA A 95 -6.82 5.90 -9.36
N VAL A 96 -6.39 5.53 -8.15
CA VAL A 96 -6.63 4.19 -7.57
C VAL A 96 -8.10 3.99 -7.23
N SER A 97 -8.74 5.00 -6.64
CA SER A 97 -10.17 4.98 -6.36
C SER A 97 -11.00 4.89 -7.64
N GLY A 98 -10.61 5.61 -8.70
CA GLY A 98 -11.24 5.51 -10.02
C GLY A 98 -11.09 4.14 -10.68
N GLY A 99 -10.11 3.33 -10.27
CA GLY A 99 -9.95 1.93 -10.65
C GLY A 99 -10.83 0.94 -9.88
N GLY A 100 -11.60 1.41 -8.88
CA GLY A 100 -12.48 0.58 -8.04
C GLY A 100 -11.81 0.02 -6.77
N TYR A 101 -10.56 0.42 -6.47
CA TYR A 101 -9.81 -0.05 -5.31
C TYR A 101 -9.93 0.93 -4.13
N VAL A 102 -9.58 0.46 -2.92
CA VAL A 102 -9.55 1.28 -1.71
C VAL A 102 -8.13 1.84 -1.52
N PRO A 103 -7.89 3.15 -1.72
CA PRO A 103 -6.55 3.70 -1.59
C PRO A 103 -6.15 3.80 -0.11
N GLY A 104 -4.96 3.28 0.21
CA GLY A 104 -4.27 3.53 1.48
C GLY A 104 -2.90 4.16 1.27
N VAL A 105 -2.30 4.68 2.33
CA VAL A 105 -0.95 5.25 2.31
C VAL A 105 -0.10 4.65 3.41
N TYR A 106 1.09 4.19 3.04
CA TYR A 106 2.17 3.89 3.98
C TYR A 106 2.95 5.17 4.27
N VAL A 107 3.13 5.50 5.54
CA VAL A 107 3.86 6.67 6.00
C VAL A 107 5.20 6.22 6.55
N GLY A 108 6.24 6.40 5.74
CA GLY A 108 7.61 6.02 6.07
C GLY A 108 8.51 7.19 6.40
N TYR A 109 9.83 6.95 6.31
CA TYR A 109 10.82 7.98 6.58
C TYR A 109 10.72 9.11 5.56
N HIS A 110 10.92 10.36 5.99
CA HIS A 110 10.84 11.54 5.12
C HIS A 110 9.55 11.61 4.27
N ALA A 111 8.38 11.26 4.83
CA ALA A 111 7.10 11.44 4.14
C ALA A 111 6.76 12.91 3.82
N GLY A 112 7.41 13.88 4.49
CA GLY A 112 7.29 15.30 4.18
C GLY A 112 5.98 15.96 4.64
N LEU A 113 5.16 15.25 5.42
CA LEU A 113 3.88 15.73 5.94
C LEU A 113 3.79 15.58 7.46
N THR A 114 3.14 16.56 8.09
CA THR A 114 2.78 16.52 9.51
C THR A 114 1.58 15.60 9.75
N PRO A 115 1.33 15.15 11.01
CA PRO A 115 0.15 14.34 11.31
C PRO A 115 -1.18 14.97 10.90
N THR A 116 -1.30 16.29 11.10
CA THR A 116 -2.50 17.05 10.74
C THR A 116 -2.68 17.13 9.23
N GLN A 117 -1.60 17.31 8.47
CA GLN A 117 -1.68 17.31 7.00
C GLN A 117 -2.04 15.92 6.46
N LEU A 118 -1.46 14.86 7.04
CA LEU A 118 -1.84 13.48 6.69
C LEU A 118 -3.34 13.28 6.85
N TYR A 119 -3.94 13.74 7.95
CA TYR A 119 -5.37 13.55 8.22
C TYR A 119 -6.30 14.52 7.49
N ARG A 120 -5.96 15.81 7.44
CA ARG A 120 -6.88 16.87 6.96
C ARG A 120 -6.65 17.28 5.51
N SER A 121 -5.46 17.06 4.98
CA SER A 121 -5.10 17.51 3.63
C SER A 121 -5.10 16.38 2.60
N LEU A 122 -5.04 15.12 3.05
CA LEU A 122 -5.11 13.96 2.17
C LEU A 122 -6.52 13.38 2.11
N ARG A 123 -6.83 12.74 0.98
CA ARG A 123 -8.10 12.01 0.78
C ARG A 123 -8.12 10.61 1.39
N PHE A 124 -6.96 10.09 1.80
CA PHE A 124 -6.84 8.76 2.37
C PHE A 124 -7.62 8.62 3.67
N THR A 125 -8.25 7.47 3.85
CA THR A 125 -8.79 7.03 5.13
C THR A 125 -8.08 5.80 5.67
N HIS A 126 -7.13 5.23 4.92
CA HIS A 126 -6.40 4.01 5.26
C HIS A 126 -4.91 4.31 5.44
N TYR A 127 -4.40 4.10 6.65
CA TYR A 127 -3.01 4.44 6.99
C TYR A 127 -2.24 3.24 7.50
N TRP A 128 -1.05 3.06 6.94
CA TRP A 128 -0.03 2.12 7.35
C TRP A 128 1.20 2.93 7.79
N GLY A 129 1.86 2.57 8.88
CA GLY A 129 3.05 3.29 9.36
C GLY A 129 4.30 2.43 9.45
N ALA A 130 5.44 3.02 9.12
CA ALA A 130 6.77 2.45 9.37
C ALA A 130 7.00 2.13 10.85
N TYR A 131 7.90 1.20 11.16
CA TYR A 131 8.13 0.75 12.54
C TYR A 131 8.47 1.87 13.53
N ASN A 132 9.21 2.89 13.09
CA ASN A 132 9.65 4.02 13.90
C ASN A 132 8.66 5.22 13.92
N LEU A 133 7.52 5.14 13.22
CA LEU A 133 6.50 6.19 13.25
C LEU A 133 5.81 6.25 14.62
N ASN A 134 5.68 7.44 15.22
CA ASN A 134 4.95 7.60 16.48
C ASN A 134 3.43 7.43 16.26
N THR A 135 2.90 6.25 16.58
CA THR A 135 1.51 5.88 16.32
C THR A 135 0.49 6.66 17.14
N ASP A 136 0.90 7.20 18.29
CA ASP A 136 0.02 8.00 19.14
C ASP A 136 -0.25 9.40 18.53
N GLN A 137 0.56 9.78 17.54
CA GLN A 137 0.49 11.08 16.90
C GLN A 137 0.08 11.02 15.43
N TYR A 138 0.38 9.93 14.70
CA TYR A 138 0.29 9.86 13.23
C TYR A 138 -0.69 8.80 12.72
N PRO A 139 -1.54 9.12 11.71
CA PRO A 139 -2.07 10.46 11.42
C PRO A 139 -2.89 10.98 12.61
N ALA A 140 -3.04 12.30 12.72
CA ALA A 140 -3.85 12.90 13.78
C ALA A 140 -5.28 12.35 13.74
N VAL A 141 -5.91 12.20 14.91
CA VAL A 141 -7.30 11.72 15.10
C VAL A 141 -7.53 10.25 14.76
N ARG A 142 -7.22 9.82 13.53
CA ARG A 142 -7.56 8.47 13.05
C ARG A 142 -6.58 7.40 13.51
N GLY A 143 -5.27 7.68 13.53
CA GLY A 143 -4.26 6.65 13.75
C GLY A 143 -4.14 5.66 12.59
N LEU A 144 -3.51 4.51 12.85
CA LEU A 144 -3.12 3.53 11.83
C LEU A 144 -4.03 2.30 11.84
N GLN A 145 -4.19 1.71 10.67
CA GLN A 145 -4.85 0.42 10.47
C GLN A 145 -3.84 -0.72 10.30
N MET A 146 -2.60 -0.37 9.94
CA MET A 146 -1.49 -1.30 9.83
C MET A 146 -0.22 -0.65 10.37
N LYS A 147 0.60 -1.42 11.08
CA LYS A 147 1.87 -0.94 11.65
C LYS A 147 2.95 -1.96 11.42
N GLN A 148 4.00 -1.54 10.72
CA GLN A 148 5.21 -2.32 10.58
C GLN A 148 5.87 -2.47 11.96
N LEU A 149 6.35 -3.67 12.24
CA LEU A 149 7.03 -4.03 13.47
C LEU A 149 8.50 -4.34 13.17
N ARG A 150 9.35 -4.18 14.19
CA ARG A 150 10.71 -4.69 14.14
C ARG A 150 10.66 -6.22 14.26
N PRO A 151 11.21 -6.99 13.31
CA PRO A 151 11.25 -8.44 13.42
C PRO A 151 11.97 -8.87 14.71
N ALA A 152 11.37 -9.82 15.43
CA ALA A 152 11.96 -10.48 16.57
C ALA A 152 12.53 -11.83 16.15
N ARG A 153 13.41 -12.43 16.97
CA ARG A 153 13.99 -13.76 16.70
C ARG A 153 12.94 -14.85 16.45
N LYS A 154 11.78 -14.74 17.10
CA LYS A 154 10.65 -15.67 16.92
C LYS A 154 9.98 -15.57 15.54
N ASP A 155 10.19 -14.47 14.84
CA ASP A 155 9.61 -14.23 13.53
C ASP A 155 10.52 -14.79 12.42
N VAL A 156 11.75 -15.19 12.74
CA VAL A 156 12.66 -15.82 11.76
C VAL A 156 12.23 -17.26 11.51
N VAL A 157 11.95 -17.59 10.26
CA VAL A 157 11.71 -18.98 9.83
C VAL A 157 13.06 -19.66 9.58
N PRO A 158 13.48 -20.64 10.40
CA PRO A 158 14.76 -21.30 10.21
C PRO A 158 14.85 -21.98 8.84
N ASN A 159 16.00 -21.87 8.18
CA ASN A 159 16.29 -22.47 6.86
C ASN A 159 15.44 -21.91 5.70
N PHE A 160 14.76 -20.77 5.88
CA PHE A 160 14.08 -20.05 4.81
C PHE A 160 14.85 -18.76 4.49
N GLY A 161 15.38 -18.66 3.26
CA GLY A 161 16.26 -17.57 2.83
C GLY A 161 15.55 -16.31 2.33
N ILE A 162 14.29 -16.11 2.70
CA ILE A 162 13.49 -14.95 2.28
C ILE A 162 13.42 -13.99 3.45
N ASP A 163 13.88 -12.76 3.24
CA ASP A 163 13.67 -11.66 4.17
C ASP A 163 12.22 -11.18 4.06
N PHE A 164 11.59 -10.93 5.20
CA PHE A 164 10.22 -10.44 5.25
C PHE A 164 10.02 -9.50 6.43
N GLN A 165 9.09 -8.57 6.25
CA GLN A 165 8.70 -7.62 7.28
C GLN A 165 7.43 -8.11 7.96
N ILE A 166 7.30 -7.76 9.24
CA ILE A 166 6.13 -8.10 10.06
C ILE A 166 5.27 -6.87 10.18
N ASP A 167 3.99 -7.01 9.86
CA ASP A 167 2.99 -5.97 10.03
C ASP A 167 1.88 -6.45 10.94
N LYS A 168 1.40 -5.55 11.81
CA LYS A 168 0.22 -5.78 12.62
C LYS A 168 -0.94 -4.97 12.05
N ILE A 169 -2.04 -5.64 11.75
CA ILE A 169 -3.33 -5.02 11.40
C ILE A 169 -4.16 -4.85 12.67
N SER A 170 -4.84 -3.71 12.79
CA SER A 170 -5.85 -3.44 13.81
C SER A 170 -6.86 -2.42 13.29
N ALA A 171 -8.01 -2.31 13.95
CA ALA A 171 -8.87 -1.15 13.74
C ALA A 171 -8.11 0.15 14.09
N ASP A 172 -8.30 1.20 13.30
CA ASP A 172 -7.88 2.54 13.68
C ASP A 172 -8.84 3.15 14.72
N ALA A 173 -8.54 4.37 15.20
CA ALA A 173 -9.35 5.04 16.23
C ALA A 173 -10.78 5.40 15.77
N LEU A 174 -11.06 5.32 14.46
CA LEU A 174 -12.38 5.52 13.87
C LEU A 174 -13.03 4.21 13.40
N GLY A 175 -12.44 3.06 13.74
CA GLY A 175 -12.96 1.72 13.43
C GLY A 175 -12.61 1.19 12.03
N GLY A 176 -11.79 1.90 11.26
CA GLY A 176 -11.39 1.49 9.91
C GLY A 176 -10.45 0.28 9.91
N ARG A 177 -10.59 -0.62 8.92
CA ARG A 177 -9.70 -1.77 8.66
C ARG A 177 -9.42 -1.90 7.17
N PRO A 178 -8.22 -2.36 6.77
CA PRO A 178 -7.94 -2.56 5.36
C PRO A 178 -8.67 -3.79 4.85
N THR A 179 -8.90 -3.83 3.54
CA THR A 179 -9.57 -4.95 2.88
C THR A 179 -8.54 -5.78 2.15
N LEU A 180 -8.40 -7.04 2.56
CA LEU A 180 -7.54 -8.01 1.90
C LEU A 180 -8.30 -8.68 0.76
N LEU A 181 -7.58 -9.09 -0.28
CA LEU A 181 -8.01 -10.17 -1.14
C LEU A 181 -7.87 -11.49 -0.37
N ALA A 182 -8.97 -12.22 -0.24
CA ALA A 182 -9.02 -13.54 0.38
C ALA A 182 -9.95 -14.46 -0.43
N LEU A 183 -9.88 -15.78 -0.20
CA LEU A 183 -10.90 -16.69 -0.72
C LEU A 183 -12.24 -16.42 -0.03
N GLU A 184 -13.33 -16.64 -0.78
CA GLU A 184 -14.69 -16.49 -0.29
C GLU A 184 -14.92 -17.35 0.98
N GLY A 185 -15.62 -16.80 1.97
CA GLY A 185 -15.95 -17.48 3.22
C GLY A 185 -14.90 -17.38 4.33
N TRP A 186 -13.83 -16.60 4.16
CA TRP A 186 -12.94 -16.28 5.28
C TRP A 186 -13.61 -15.38 6.31
N PRO A 187 -13.32 -15.57 7.61
CA PRO A 187 -13.84 -14.70 8.64
C PRO A 187 -13.35 -13.27 8.40
N GLU A 188 -14.23 -12.28 8.63
CA GLU A 188 -13.80 -10.89 8.70
C GLU A 188 -12.70 -10.75 9.76
N LEU A 189 -11.71 -9.89 9.50
CA LEU A 189 -10.63 -9.64 10.45
C LEU A 189 -11.22 -9.23 11.81
N PRO A 190 -10.90 -9.92 12.91
CA PRO A 190 -11.41 -9.59 14.25
C PRO A 190 -10.97 -8.20 14.69
#